data_AF-A0A8S1HC73-F1
#
_entry.id   AF-A0A8S1HC73-F1
#
_cell.length_a   1.000
_cell.length_b   1.000
_cell.length_c   1.000
_cell.angle_alpha   90.00
_cell.angle_beta   90.00
_cell.angle_gamma   90.00
#
_symmetry.space_group_name_H-M   'P 1'
#
loop_
_entity.id
_entity.type
_entity.pdbx_description
1 polymer ?
#
loop_
_entity_poly.entity_id
_entity_poly.type
_entity_poly.pdbx_seq_one_letter_code
_entity_poly.pdbx_strand_id
1 'polypeptide(L)'
;MIERTVREYFLALHSGGAWNFSIKFSGMSIGLVCDVKYSGLDHRYFIKCHQRGPRPTSSSISSRYNSISRPYIQELYVYKLLSLIQICGEVHFLFPQTSATKKTLYIGTQEITFTTAKQLTFQEANPRALILVHFLQFILRLEDIGTNSGNYGQNDEGEPVIIDFWVTPKEDYTLSDNQIEDFWENQHGSNSRLITEQWKNGC
;
A
#
# COMPACT_ATOMS: atom_id res chain seq x y z
N MET A 1 19.17 -9.44 -7.37
CA MET A 1 18.08 -10.33 -7.85
C MET A 1 16.81 -9.54 -8.15
N ILE A 2 16.28 -8.79 -7.17
CA ILE A 2 15.13 -7.86 -7.37
C ILE A 2 15.39 -6.83 -8.49
N GLU A 3 16.57 -6.21 -8.50
CA GLU A 3 16.94 -5.19 -9.50
C GLU A 3 16.86 -5.69 -10.94
N ARG A 4 17.31 -6.93 -11.18
CA ARG A 4 17.24 -7.58 -12.50
C ARG A 4 15.80 -7.81 -12.91
N THR A 5 14.95 -8.33 -12.02
CA THR A 5 13.52 -8.56 -12.28
C THR A 5 12.78 -7.28 -12.61
N VAL A 6 13.01 -6.22 -11.82
CA VAL A 6 12.41 -4.90 -12.02
C VAL A 6 12.82 -4.36 -13.39
N ARG A 7 14.12 -4.43 -13.71
CA ARG A 7 14.66 -4.00 -15.00
C ARG A 7 14.05 -4.76 -16.17
N GLU A 8 14.04 -6.08 -16.13
CA GLU A 8 13.49 -6.93 -17.19
C GLU A 8 11.99 -6.65 -17.43
N TYR A 9 11.21 -6.47 -16.35
CA TYR A 9 9.79 -6.16 -16.45
C TYR A 9 9.53 -4.81 -17.14
N PHE A 10 10.15 -3.72 -16.66
CA PHE A 10 9.91 -2.39 -17.22
C PHE A 10 10.51 -2.24 -18.63
N LEU A 11 11.63 -2.91 -18.94
CA LEU A 11 12.13 -2.97 -20.32
C LEU A 11 11.14 -3.67 -21.25
N ALA A 12 10.56 -4.80 -20.82
CA ALA A 12 9.57 -5.52 -21.61
C ALA A 12 8.28 -4.69 -21.82
N LEU A 13 7.80 -4.04 -20.77
CA LEU A 13 6.59 -3.21 -20.78
C LEU A 13 6.66 -2.07 -21.80
N HIS A 14 7.84 -1.50 -22.01
CA HIS A 14 8.01 -0.30 -22.84
C HIS A 14 8.68 -0.56 -24.20
N SER A 15 8.93 -1.82 -24.58
CA SER A 15 9.85 -2.31 -25.64
C SER A 15 9.74 -1.74 -27.08
N GLY A 16 9.06 -0.62 -27.33
CA GLY A 16 8.83 -0.01 -28.65
C GLY A 16 9.12 1.49 -28.85
N GLY A 17 9.72 2.26 -27.93
CA GLY A 17 9.91 3.72 -28.11
C GLY A 17 11.28 4.28 -27.71
N ALA A 18 11.91 5.11 -28.55
CA ALA A 18 13.29 5.65 -28.41
C ALA A 18 13.71 6.04 -26.98
N TRP A 19 14.92 5.62 -26.56
CA TRP A 19 15.19 5.27 -25.17
C TRP A 19 16.36 6.00 -24.51
N ASN A 20 16.07 6.62 -23.37
CA ASN A 20 17.03 6.81 -22.27
C ASN A 20 16.49 6.10 -21.03
N PHE A 21 16.54 4.76 -21.04
CA PHE A 21 16.10 3.95 -19.90
C PHE A 21 17.19 3.89 -18.84
N SER A 22 16.95 4.54 -17.71
CA SER A 22 17.81 4.43 -16.52
C SER A 22 16.98 3.96 -15.36
N ILE A 23 17.47 2.94 -14.65
CA ILE A 23 16.96 2.59 -13.33
C ILE A 23 17.99 2.95 -12.29
N LYS A 24 17.55 3.72 -11.29
CA LYS A 24 18.29 3.96 -10.06
C LYS A 24 17.56 3.30 -8.91
N PHE A 25 18.34 2.65 -8.04
CA PHE A 25 17.85 1.92 -6.89
C PHE A 25 18.34 2.58 -5.61
N SER A 26 17.45 2.76 -4.64
CA SER A 26 17.79 3.11 -3.25
C SER A 26 17.00 2.24 -2.28
N GLY A 27 17.61 1.86 -1.14
CA GLY A 27 17.08 0.81 -0.27
C GLY A 27 16.72 1.25 1.15
N MET A 28 15.60 0.75 1.66
CA MET A 28 15.27 0.59 3.08
C MET A 28 14.95 -0.90 3.37
N SER A 29 14.92 -1.32 4.64
CA SER A 29 14.88 -2.73 5.07
C SER A 29 13.70 -3.58 4.54
N ILE A 30 12.68 -2.98 3.92
CA ILE A 30 11.43 -3.60 3.49
C ILE A 30 11.05 -3.34 2.02
N GLY A 31 11.81 -2.51 1.29
CA GLY A 31 11.45 -2.11 -0.07
C GLY A 31 12.58 -1.42 -0.83
N LEU A 32 12.40 -1.30 -2.14
CA LEU A 32 13.35 -0.74 -3.08
C LEU A 32 12.67 0.38 -3.86
N VAL A 33 13.26 1.58 -3.91
CA VAL A 33 12.78 2.64 -4.78
C VAL A 33 13.41 2.46 -6.17
N CYS A 34 12.62 2.63 -7.22
CA CYS A 34 13.03 2.47 -8.61
C CYS A 34 12.57 3.68 -9.42
N ASP A 35 13.52 4.51 -9.88
CA ASP A 35 13.22 5.54 -10.88
C ASP A 35 13.23 4.90 -12.28
N VAL A 36 12.20 5.12 -13.09
CA VAL A 36 12.04 4.58 -14.45
C VAL A 36 11.85 5.75 -15.40
N LYS A 37 12.84 5.98 -16.26
CA LYS A 37 12.81 7.03 -17.28
C LYS A 37 12.55 6.43 -18.66
N TYR A 38 11.55 6.93 -19.37
CA TYR A 38 11.27 6.52 -20.75
C TYR A 38 10.54 7.63 -21.50
N SER A 39 10.83 7.84 -22.80
CA SER A 39 10.13 8.83 -23.64
C SER A 39 10.01 10.24 -23.04
N GLY A 40 10.99 10.70 -22.26
CA GLY A 40 10.96 12.00 -21.56
C GLY A 40 10.13 12.03 -20.27
N LEU A 41 9.46 10.94 -19.92
CA LEU A 41 8.77 10.75 -18.65
C LEU A 41 9.74 10.20 -17.59
N ASP A 42 9.50 10.57 -16.35
CA ASP A 42 10.26 10.13 -15.17
C ASP A 42 9.27 9.66 -14.11
N HIS A 43 9.17 8.35 -13.92
CA HIS A 43 8.26 7.74 -12.98
C HIS A 43 9.05 7.10 -11.84
N ARG A 44 8.69 7.40 -10.60
CA ARG A 44 9.22 6.69 -9.44
C ARG A 44 8.26 5.59 -9.00
N TYR A 45 8.80 4.42 -8.67
CA TYR A 45 8.06 3.29 -8.14
C TYR A 45 8.65 2.83 -6.81
N PHE A 46 7.78 2.52 -5.86
CA PHE A 46 8.12 1.78 -4.65
C PHE A 46 7.92 0.30 -4.90
N ILE A 47 9.00 -0.47 -4.87
CA ILE A 47 8.99 -1.91 -5.06
C ILE A 47 9.01 -2.59 -3.69
N LYS A 48 7.82 -3.03 -3.26
CA LYS A 48 7.65 -3.82 -2.04
C LYS A 48 7.90 -5.29 -2.35
N CYS A 49 8.70 -5.92 -1.50
CA CYS A 49 8.91 -7.36 -1.55
C CYS A 49 7.86 -8.04 -0.66
N HIS A 50 6.84 -8.64 -1.27
CA HIS A 50 5.83 -9.37 -0.53
C HIS A 50 6.35 -10.77 -0.17
N GLN A 51 6.92 -10.86 1.03
CA GLN A 51 7.32 -12.10 1.70
C GLN A 51 6.70 -12.07 3.11
N ARG A 52 5.94 -13.11 3.49
CA ARG A 52 5.55 -13.22 4.91
C ARG A 52 6.83 -13.44 5.72
N GLY A 53 7.10 -12.65 6.74
CA GLY A 53 8.22 -12.95 7.65
C GLY A 53 8.07 -14.33 8.30
N PRO A 54 9.09 -14.81 9.02
CA PRO A 54 8.92 -15.97 9.92
C PRO A 54 7.69 -15.78 10.79
N ARG A 55 6.91 -16.84 10.97
CA ARG A 55 5.88 -16.84 12.01
C ARG A 55 6.59 -16.71 13.37
N PRO A 56 6.05 -15.93 14.32
CA PRO A 56 6.65 -15.74 15.65
C PRO A 56 6.80 -17.04 16.46
N THR A 57 6.22 -18.15 15.99
CA THR A 57 6.37 -19.49 16.57
C THR A 57 7.63 -20.25 16.13
N SER A 58 8.43 -19.74 15.19
CA SER A 58 9.59 -20.47 14.69
C SER A 58 10.91 -19.99 15.32
N SER A 59 11.45 -20.80 16.23
CA SER A 59 12.63 -20.51 17.05
C SER A 59 13.97 -20.62 16.32
N SER A 60 14.00 -21.00 15.03
CA SER A 60 15.26 -21.21 14.29
C SER A 60 15.62 -20.04 13.36
N ILE A 61 16.91 -19.70 13.27
CA ILE A 61 17.41 -18.71 12.29
C ILE A 61 17.08 -19.12 10.85
N SER A 62 17.04 -20.42 10.55
CA SER A 62 16.69 -20.96 9.23
C SER A 62 15.23 -20.74 8.83
N SER A 63 14.30 -20.61 9.78
CA SER A 63 12.88 -20.34 9.51
C SER A 63 12.58 -18.86 9.28
N ARG A 64 13.50 -17.94 9.64
CA ARG A 64 13.39 -16.50 9.34
C ARG A 64 13.54 -16.12 7.88
N TYR A 65 14.18 -16.97 7.09
CA TYR A 65 14.46 -16.70 5.68
C TYR A 65 13.67 -17.59 4.73
N ASN A 66 12.95 -18.59 5.26
CA ASN A 66 12.20 -19.59 4.50
C ASN A 66 10.69 -19.36 4.64
N SER A 67 10.19 -18.25 4.09
CA SER A 67 8.75 -18.10 3.91
C SER A 67 8.32 -18.70 2.58
N ILE A 68 7.80 -19.92 2.67
CA ILE A 68 7.16 -20.62 1.56
C ILE A 68 5.69 -20.22 1.38
N SER A 69 5.13 -19.45 2.32
CA SER A 69 3.75 -19.01 2.25
C SER A 69 3.57 -17.93 1.18
N ARG A 70 2.61 -18.17 0.28
CA ARG A 70 2.28 -17.25 -0.82
C ARG A 70 1.65 -15.97 -0.26
N PRO A 71 1.74 -14.84 -0.99
CA PRO A 71 0.88 -13.69 -0.74
C PRO A 71 -0.58 -14.14 -0.71
N TYR A 72 -1.41 -13.49 0.11
CA TYR A 72 -2.85 -13.65 -0.03
C TYR A 72 -3.29 -13.05 -1.36
N ILE A 73 -4.03 -13.83 -2.15
CA ILE A 73 -4.55 -13.35 -3.43
C ILE A 73 -5.49 -12.16 -3.23
N GLN A 74 -6.17 -12.08 -2.08
CA GLN A 74 -7.01 -10.95 -1.70
C GLN A 74 -6.24 -9.63 -1.70
N GLU A 75 -5.03 -9.61 -1.11
CA GLU A 75 -4.21 -8.40 -1.05
C GLU A 75 -3.83 -7.92 -2.46
N LEU A 76 -3.56 -8.83 -3.39
CA LEU A 76 -3.27 -8.47 -4.79
C LEU A 76 -4.48 -7.85 -5.48
N TYR A 77 -5.67 -8.38 -5.26
CA TYR A 77 -6.90 -7.79 -5.80
C TYR A 77 -7.19 -6.43 -5.19
N VAL A 78 -6.93 -6.23 -3.90
CA VAL A 78 -7.10 -4.94 -3.23
C VAL A 78 -6.13 -3.91 -3.82
N TYR A 79 -4.84 -4.23 -3.96
CA TYR A 79 -3.90 -3.34 -4.65
C TYR A 79 -4.42 -2.95 -6.04
N LYS A 80 -4.86 -3.94 -6.85
CA LYS A 80 -5.33 -3.65 -8.20
C LYS A 80 -6.61 -2.82 -8.22
N LEU A 81 -7.55 -3.07 -7.31
CA LEU A 81 -8.78 -2.30 -7.16
C LEU A 81 -8.47 -0.84 -6.80
N LEU A 82 -7.66 -0.62 -5.76
CA LEU A 82 -7.29 0.73 -5.32
C LEU A 82 -6.58 1.53 -6.42
N SER A 83 -5.76 0.86 -7.23
CA SER A 83 -5.11 1.45 -8.40
C SER A 83 -6.13 1.81 -9.50
N LEU A 84 -7.11 0.94 -9.76
CA LEU A 84 -8.16 1.19 -10.77
C LEU A 84 -9.06 2.37 -10.39
N ILE A 85 -9.34 2.56 -9.10
CA ILE A 85 -10.13 3.68 -8.59
C ILE A 85 -9.27 4.90 -8.21
N GLN A 86 -7.96 4.88 -8.55
CA GLN A 86 -7.03 5.98 -8.40
C GLN A 86 -6.79 6.45 -6.95
N ILE A 87 -6.95 5.54 -5.97
CA ILE A 87 -6.68 5.80 -4.54
C ILE A 87 -5.27 5.38 -4.14
N CYS A 88 -4.61 4.55 -4.95
CA CYS A 88 -3.19 4.28 -4.82
C CYS A 88 -2.50 4.43 -6.17
N GLY A 89 -1.17 4.40 -6.15
CA GLY A 89 -0.36 4.48 -7.36
C GLY A 89 -0.66 3.36 -8.35
N GLU A 90 -0.23 3.53 -9.60
CA GLU A 90 -0.29 2.43 -10.57
C GLU A 90 0.43 1.19 -9.99
N VAL A 91 -0.29 0.07 -9.97
CA VAL A 91 0.22 -1.20 -9.43
C VAL A 91 0.72 -2.11 -10.54
N HIS A 92 1.97 -2.56 -10.38
CA HIS A 92 2.60 -3.60 -11.18
C HIS A 92 2.92 -4.83 -10.33
N PHE A 93 2.50 -6.00 -10.80
CA PHE A 93 2.92 -7.28 -10.23
C PHE A 93 4.14 -7.79 -10.99
N LEU A 94 5.31 -7.56 -10.40
CA LEU A 94 6.61 -7.90 -10.98
C LEU A 94 6.89 -9.38 -10.70
N PHE A 95 7.13 -10.15 -11.77
CA PHE A 95 7.14 -11.61 -11.85
C PHE A 95 7.42 -12.39 -10.55
N PRO A 96 6.63 -13.45 -10.26
CA PRO A 96 6.85 -14.28 -9.09
C PRO A 96 8.16 -15.06 -9.23
N GLN A 97 9.13 -14.77 -8.35
CA GLN A 97 10.33 -15.59 -8.25
C GLN A 97 10.02 -16.81 -7.40
N THR A 98 10.20 -17.99 -8.01
CA THR A 98 9.98 -19.28 -7.36
C THR A 98 11.28 -20.06 -7.34
N SER A 99 11.75 -20.40 -6.15
CA SER A 99 12.79 -21.41 -5.91
C SER A 99 12.23 -22.51 -5.01
N ALA A 100 13.01 -23.58 -4.80
CA ALA A 100 12.64 -24.66 -3.88
C ALA A 100 12.42 -24.17 -2.44
N THR A 101 13.04 -23.05 -2.05
CA THR A 101 13.03 -22.51 -0.68
C THR A 101 12.34 -21.16 -0.55
N LYS A 102 11.98 -20.51 -1.66
CA LYS A 102 11.49 -19.13 -1.65
C LYS A 102 10.45 -18.89 -2.73
N LYS A 103 9.31 -18.32 -2.32
CA LYS A 103 8.33 -17.72 -3.24
C LYS A 103 8.26 -16.25 -2.93
N THR A 104 8.45 -15.41 -3.92
CA THR A 104 8.45 -13.97 -3.75
C THR A 104 7.66 -13.33 -4.85
N LEU A 105 6.74 -12.46 -4.46
CA LEU A 105 6.09 -11.53 -5.36
C LEU A 105 6.63 -10.14 -5.06
N TYR A 106 7.03 -9.43 -6.11
CA TYR A 106 7.38 -8.02 -6.02
C TYR A 106 6.19 -7.21 -6.50
N ILE A 107 5.79 -6.21 -5.72
CA ILE A 107 4.69 -5.31 -6.05
C ILE A 107 5.33 -3.93 -6.23
N GLY A 108 5.24 -3.38 -7.43
CA GLY A 108 5.62 -2.01 -7.71
C GLY A 108 4.40 -1.12 -7.62
N THR A 109 4.45 -0.07 -6.81
CA THR A 109 3.44 1.00 -6.77
C THR A 109 4.07 2.28 -7.25
N GLN A 110 3.46 2.95 -8.22
CA GLN A 110 3.93 4.27 -8.64
C GLN A 110 3.83 5.27 -7.47
N GLU A 111 4.82 6.12 -7.30
CA GLU A 111 4.79 7.20 -6.31
C GLU A 111 3.63 8.14 -6.65
N ILE A 112 2.81 8.41 -5.63
CA ILE A 112 1.82 9.48 -5.66
C ILE A 112 2.32 10.59 -4.75
N THR A 113 2.24 11.83 -5.23
CA THR A 113 2.47 13.01 -4.39
C THR A 113 1.20 13.28 -3.58
N PHE A 114 1.31 13.25 -2.26
CA PHE A 114 0.19 13.49 -1.36
C PHE A 114 0.68 13.97 0.00
N THR A 115 -0.20 14.62 0.75
CA THR A 115 0.05 14.98 2.15
C THR A 115 -0.56 13.91 3.05
N THR A 116 0.27 13.34 3.92
CA THR A 116 -0.18 12.29 4.84
C THR A 116 -1.15 12.84 5.90
N ALA A 117 -2.07 12.03 6.37
CA ALA A 117 -3.01 12.41 7.43
C ALA A 117 -2.31 12.81 8.74
N LYS A 118 -1.07 12.36 8.96
CA LYS A 118 -0.21 12.80 10.07
C LYS A 118 0.19 14.28 9.96
N GLN A 119 0.31 14.79 8.74
CA GLN A 119 0.80 16.14 8.44
C GLN A 119 -0.33 17.14 8.21
N LEU A 120 -1.53 16.66 7.86
CA LEU A 120 -2.69 17.51 7.62
C LEU A 120 -3.13 18.24 8.90
N THR A 121 -3.32 19.55 8.78
CA THR A 121 -4.06 20.32 9.78
C THR A 121 -5.57 20.21 9.54
N PHE A 122 -6.36 20.66 10.52
CA PHE A 122 -7.83 20.74 10.41
C PHE A 122 -8.33 21.55 9.22
N GLN A 123 -7.63 22.64 8.89
CA GLN A 123 -8.05 23.54 7.82
C GLN A 123 -7.72 22.98 6.43
N GLU A 124 -6.68 22.15 6.33
CA GLU A 124 -6.20 21.58 5.07
C GLU A 124 -6.89 20.25 4.75
N ALA A 125 -7.34 19.51 5.76
CA ALA A 125 -7.98 18.22 5.58
C ALA A 125 -9.30 18.33 4.81
N ASN A 126 -9.41 17.58 3.71
CA ASN A 126 -10.67 17.31 3.04
C ASN A 126 -11.36 16.12 3.74
N PRO A 127 -12.47 16.34 4.47
CA PRO A 127 -13.13 15.25 5.19
C PRO A 127 -13.66 14.17 4.27
N ARG A 128 -14.06 14.50 3.04
CA ARG A 128 -14.58 13.52 2.09
C ARG A 128 -13.52 12.47 1.74
N ALA A 129 -12.29 12.91 1.50
CA ALA A 129 -11.17 12.01 1.26
C ALA A 129 -10.91 11.11 2.48
N LEU A 130 -10.81 11.69 3.67
CA LEU A 130 -10.53 10.92 4.89
C LEU A 130 -11.65 9.92 5.22
N ILE A 131 -12.91 10.30 5.03
CA ILE A 131 -14.06 9.41 5.19
C ILE A 131 -13.99 8.26 4.19
N LEU A 132 -13.66 8.53 2.92
CA LEU A 132 -13.55 7.46 1.92
C LEU A 132 -12.42 6.48 2.26
N VAL A 133 -11.28 6.97 2.75
CA VAL A 133 -10.20 6.11 3.24
C VAL A 133 -10.69 5.20 4.36
N HIS A 134 -11.35 5.74 5.38
CA HIS A 134 -11.86 4.93 6.49
C HIS A 134 -12.97 3.96 6.08
N PHE A 135 -13.81 4.34 5.12
CA PHE A 135 -14.82 3.46 4.55
C PHE A 135 -14.17 2.27 3.81
N LEU A 136 -13.15 2.54 2.98
CA LEU A 136 -12.39 1.50 2.29
C LEU A 136 -11.59 0.63 3.25
N GLN A 137 -11.02 1.23 4.29
CA GLN A 137 -10.36 0.51 5.38
C GLN A 137 -11.30 -0.55 5.98
N PHE A 138 -12.54 -0.15 6.28
CA PHE A 138 -13.54 -1.05 6.85
C PHE A 138 -13.95 -2.16 5.87
N ILE A 139 -14.37 -1.79 4.65
CA ILE A 139 -14.92 -2.74 3.66
C ILE A 139 -13.84 -3.71 3.15
N LEU A 140 -12.63 -3.21 2.91
CA LEU A 140 -11.52 -4.00 2.38
C LEU A 140 -10.65 -4.61 3.48
N ARG A 141 -10.96 -4.33 4.76
CA ARG A 141 -10.22 -4.81 5.94
C ARG A 141 -8.73 -4.48 5.86
N LEU A 142 -8.46 -3.21 5.56
CA LEU A 142 -7.11 -2.68 5.48
C LEU A 142 -6.60 -2.45 6.90
N GLU A 143 -5.56 -3.18 7.28
CA GLU A 143 -4.82 -2.96 8.51
C GLU A 143 -3.72 -1.91 8.29
N ASP A 144 -3.25 -1.32 9.39
CA ASP A 144 -2.22 -0.27 9.42
C ASP A 144 -2.63 1.07 8.75
N ILE A 145 -3.93 1.28 8.49
CA ILE A 145 -4.46 2.59 8.11
C ILE A 145 -4.89 3.37 9.36
N GLY A 146 -5.82 2.82 10.15
CA GLY A 146 -6.35 3.49 11.34
C GLY A 146 -5.31 3.74 12.44
N THR A 147 -4.26 2.93 12.50
CA THR A 147 -3.18 3.01 13.50
C THR A 147 -1.94 3.77 13.01
N ASN A 148 -1.84 4.08 11.71
CA ASN A 148 -0.66 4.72 11.13
C ASN A 148 -1.06 5.77 10.08
N SER A 149 -1.18 7.01 10.56
CA SER A 149 -1.55 8.17 9.74
C SER A 149 -0.49 8.61 8.71
N GLY A 150 0.65 7.90 8.63
CA GLY A 150 1.63 8.05 7.54
C GLY A 150 1.26 7.28 6.27
N ASN A 151 0.33 6.32 6.34
CA ASN A 151 0.02 5.41 5.24
C ASN A 151 -1.15 5.86 4.36
N TYR A 152 -1.82 6.93 4.75
CA TYR A 152 -2.95 7.50 4.01
C TYR A 152 -2.96 9.03 4.11
N GLY A 153 -3.74 9.67 3.26
CA GLY A 153 -3.91 11.12 3.25
C GLY A 153 -4.71 11.59 2.05
N GLN A 154 -4.33 12.75 1.52
CA GLN A 154 -4.96 13.33 0.32
C GLN A 154 -3.93 13.95 -0.61
N ASN A 155 -4.19 13.92 -1.91
CA ASN A 155 -3.39 14.64 -2.91
C ASN A 155 -3.75 16.15 -2.95
N ASP A 156 -3.09 16.90 -3.82
CA ASP A 156 -3.30 18.34 -3.97
C ASP A 156 -4.68 18.71 -4.52
N GLU A 157 -5.38 17.76 -5.14
CA GLU A 157 -6.76 17.91 -5.62
C GLU A 157 -7.78 17.61 -4.51
N GLY A 158 -7.32 17.19 -3.32
CA GLY A 158 -8.15 16.79 -2.21
C GLY A 158 -8.75 15.39 -2.36
N GLU A 159 -8.20 14.55 -3.24
CA GLU A 159 -8.62 13.15 -3.43
C GLU A 159 -7.87 12.21 -2.47
N PRO A 160 -8.49 11.11 -2.03
CA PRO A 160 -7.91 10.21 -1.05
C PRO A 160 -6.76 9.37 -1.61
N VAL A 161 -5.72 9.18 -0.77
CA VAL A 161 -4.55 8.38 -1.12
C VAL A 161 -4.24 7.35 -0.03
N ILE A 162 -3.89 6.12 -0.44
CA ILE A 162 -3.44 5.00 0.39
C ILE A 162 -2.18 4.39 -0.24
N ILE A 163 -1.10 4.20 0.52
CA ILE A 163 0.20 3.71 -0.02
C ILE A 163 0.76 2.44 0.61
N ASP A 164 0.49 2.16 1.88
CA ASP A 164 0.97 0.94 2.56
C ASP A 164 -0.11 0.39 3.49
N PHE A 165 -0.45 -0.88 3.31
CA PHE A 165 -1.48 -1.55 4.07
C PHE A 165 -1.25 -3.06 4.06
N TRP A 166 -1.95 -3.73 4.96
CA TRP A 166 -2.11 -5.18 4.98
C TRP A 166 -3.59 -5.51 4.85
N VAL A 167 -3.92 -6.67 4.30
CA VAL A 167 -5.32 -7.11 4.19
C VAL A 167 -5.55 -8.28 5.14
N THR A 168 -6.52 -8.15 6.04
CA THR A 168 -6.97 -9.28 6.85
C THR A 168 -7.61 -10.32 5.91
N PRO A 169 -7.14 -11.58 5.89
CA PRO A 169 -7.57 -12.59 4.91
C PRO A 169 -8.99 -13.08 5.15
N LYS A 170 -9.69 -13.50 4.08
CA LYS A 170 -11.10 -13.99 4.14
C LYS A 170 -11.37 -15.04 5.21
N GLU A 171 -10.43 -15.97 5.38
CA GLU A 171 -10.56 -17.08 6.34
C GLU A 171 -10.53 -16.59 7.80
N ASP A 172 -10.01 -15.38 8.03
CA ASP A 172 -9.96 -14.70 9.31
C ASP A 172 -11.10 -13.65 9.45
N TYR A 173 -12.11 -13.66 8.56
CA TYR A 173 -13.31 -12.82 8.68
C TYR A 173 -14.24 -13.42 9.75
N THR A 174 -13.90 -13.22 11.01
CA THR A 174 -14.93 -13.16 12.06
C THR A 174 -15.48 -11.75 12.07
N LEU A 175 -16.52 -11.48 11.28
CA LEU A 175 -17.38 -10.31 11.54
C LEU A 175 -18.16 -10.64 12.81
N SER A 176 -17.59 -10.38 13.97
CA SER A 176 -18.35 -10.38 15.20
C SER A 176 -19.07 -9.03 15.31
N ASP A 177 -20.29 -9.04 15.85
CA ASP A 177 -21.03 -7.80 16.16
C ASP A 177 -20.17 -6.83 17.00
N ASN A 178 -19.22 -7.37 17.78
CA ASN A 178 -18.22 -6.60 18.52
C ASN A 178 -17.34 -5.68 17.65
N GLN A 179 -17.12 -5.96 16.36
CA GLN A 179 -16.35 -5.07 15.48
C GLN A 179 -17.21 -3.89 14.98
N ILE A 180 -18.54 -4.06 14.92
CA ILE A 180 -19.48 -2.98 14.69
C ILE A 180 -19.55 -2.12 15.96
N GLU A 181 -19.65 -2.74 17.14
CA GLU A 181 -19.57 -2.03 18.43
C GLU A 181 -18.22 -1.30 18.59
N ASP A 182 -17.07 -1.93 18.29
CA ASP A 182 -15.76 -1.27 18.31
C ASP A 182 -15.68 -0.11 17.32
N PHE A 183 -16.31 -0.21 16.15
CA PHE A 183 -16.40 0.89 15.20
C PHE A 183 -17.22 2.06 15.78
N TRP A 184 -18.30 1.78 16.53
CA TRP A 184 -19.11 2.79 17.20
C TRP A 184 -18.43 3.38 18.45
N GLU A 185 -17.70 2.58 19.22
CA GLU A 185 -17.04 2.97 20.47
C GLU A 185 -15.68 3.64 20.24
N ASN A 186 -14.90 3.18 19.26
CA ASN A 186 -13.53 3.66 18.99
C ASN A 186 -13.45 4.69 17.85
N GLN A 187 -14.59 5.31 17.46
CA GLN A 187 -14.56 6.44 16.53
C GLN A 187 -13.61 7.55 16.97
N HIS A 188 -13.28 7.66 18.26
CA HIS A 188 -12.40 8.69 18.82
C HIS A 188 -10.89 8.39 18.75
N GLY A 189 -10.48 7.20 18.25
CA GLY A 189 -9.08 6.76 18.26
C GLY A 189 -8.28 7.03 16.98
N SER A 190 -8.94 7.28 15.84
CA SER A 190 -8.27 7.82 14.64
C SER A 190 -8.39 9.35 14.65
N ASN A 191 -7.68 10.05 13.78
CA ASN A 191 -7.79 11.51 13.56
C ASN A 191 -9.21 12.02 13.18
N SER A 192 -10.26 11.19 13.34
CA SER A 192 -11.68 11.52 13.49
C SER A 192 -12.02 12.82 14.23
N ARG A 193 -11.14 13.34 15.10
CA ARG A 193 -11.30 14.66 15.73
C ARG A 193 -11.48 15.75 14.68
N LEU A 194 -10.73 15.67 13.57
CA LEU A 194 -10.84 16.62 12.46
C LEU A 194 -12.18 16.51 11.72
N ILE A 195 -12.73 15.31 11.61
CA ILE A 195 -14.06 15.08 11.00
C ILE A 195 -15.17 15.57 11.95
N THR A 196 -15.01 15.29 13.24
CA THR A 196 -15.99 15.64 14.28
C THR A 196 -16.05 17.15 14.53
N GLU A 197 -14.92 17.85 14.47
CA GLU A 197 -14.85 19.30 14.66
C GLU A 197 -15.43 20.08 13.48
N GLN A 198 -15.29 19.59 12.23
CA GLN A 198 -15.97 20.22 11.09
C GLN A 198 -17.49 20.06 11.19
N TRP A 199 -17.97 18.92 11.66
CA TRP A 199 -19.41 18.71 11.80
C TRP A 199 -20.02 19.61 12.89
N LYS A 200 -19.26 19.92 13.94
CA LYS A 200 -19.68 20.87 15.00
C LYS A 200 -19.67 22.33 14.56
N ASN A 201 -18.82 22.70 13.61
CA ASN A 201 -18.70 24.08 13.12
C ASN A 201 -19.57 24.37 11.89
N GLY A 202 -20.27 23.36 11.36
CA GLY A 202 -21.17 23.46 10.21
C GLY A 202 -22.68 23.47 10.56
N CYS A 203 -23.02 23.59 11.85
CA CYS A 203 -24.39 23.76 12.35
C CYS A 203 -24.55 25.14 12.99
#